data_AF-A0A353GZQ0-F1
#
_entry.id   AF-A0A353GZQ0-F1
#
_cell.length_a   1.000
_cell.length_b   1.000
_cell.length_c   1.000
_cell.angle_alpha   90.00
_cell.angle_beta   90.00
_cell.angle_gamma   90.00
#
_symmetry.space_group_name_H-M   'P 1'
#
loop_
_entity.id
_entity.type
_entity.pdbx_description
1 polymer ?
#
loop_
_entity_poly.entity_id
_entity_poly.type
_entity_poly.pdbx_seq_one_letter_code
_entity_poly.pdbx_strand_id
1 'polypeptide(L)'
;MTENGDCCDYCAMISEFIDGELPPDLCALLEEHLASCDNCTIVLNTMKKTIELYREDEGIEDLPEGVKRRLFTTLSLSDYLPK
;
A
#
# COMPACT_ATOMS: atom_id res chain seq x y z
N MET A 1 15.93 4.17 -26.72
CA MET A 1 14.53 4.55 -26.46
C MET A 1 13.71 3.29 -26.64
N THR A 2 13.72 2.43 -25.63
CA THR A 2 13.22 1.07 -25.68
C THR A 2 11.79 1.03 -25.14
N GLU A 3 10.85 0.70 -26.03
CA GLU A 3 9.70 -0.18 -25.74
C GLU A 3 8.74 0.32 -24.64
N ASN A 4 8.15 1.49 -24.87
CA ASN A 4 7.19 2.19 -23.99
C ASN A 4 5.70 1.88 -24.31
N GLY A 5 5.39 0.71 -24.88
CA GLY A 5 4.03 0.38 -25.33
C GLY A 5 3.04 0.12 -24.18
N ASP A 6 3.50 -0.54 -23.12
CA ASP A 6 2.58 -1.13 -22.12
C ASP A 6 2.62 -0.43 -20.75
N CYS A 7 3.65 0.38 -20.46
CA CYS A 7 3.81 1.02 -19.15
C CYS A 7 2.66 1.96 -18.78
N CYS A 8 2.04 2.60 -19.78
CA CYS A 8 0.92 3.52 -19.54
C CYS A 8 -0.33 2.79 -19.04
N ASP A 9 -0.56 1.57 -19.53
CA ASP A 9 -1.71 0.75 -19.12
C ASP A 9 -1.49 0.20 -17.71
N TYR A 10 -0.26 -0.21 -17.37
CA TYR A 10 0.10 -0.65 -16.02
C TYR A 10 0.01 0.48 -14.98
N CYS A 11 0.23 1.74 -15.36
CA CYS A 11 0.07 2.86 -14.44
C CYS A 11 -1.34 2.97 -13.84
N ALA A 12 -2.39 2.64 -14.61
CA ALA A 12 -3.76 2.59 -14.08
C ALA A 12 -3.92 1.43 -13.08
N MET A 13 -3.37 0.26 -13.41
CA MET A 13 -3.42 -0.94 -12.55
C MET A 13 -2.66 -0.74 -11.23
N ILE A 14 -1.61 0.08 -11.21
CA ILE A 14 -0.84 0.38 -9.98
C ILE A 14 -1.73 1.01 -8.91
N SER A 15 -2.68 1.88 -9.27
CA SER A 15 -3.59 2.48 -8.29
C SER A 15 -4.48 1.41 -7.66
N GLU A 16 -5.16 0.62 -8.49
CA GLU A 16 -6.05 -0.48 -8.04
C GLU A 16 -5.28 -1.53 -7.22
N PHE A 17 -4.01 -1.78 -7.57
CA PHE A 17 -3.14 -2.68 -6.83
C PHE A 17 -2.80 -2.16 -5.43
N ILE A 18 -2.50 -0.87 -5.31
CA ILE A 18 -2.22 -0.23 -4.01
C ILE A 18 -3.45 -0.26 -3.10
N ASP A 19 -4.64 -0.03 -3.68
CA ASP A 19 -5.91 -0.02 -2.95
C ASP A 19 -6.42 -1.43 -2.61
N GLY A 20 -5.81 -2.48 -3.20
CA GLY A 20 -6.18 -3.88 -2.98
C GLY A 20 -7.44 -4.30 -3.73
N GLU A 21 -7.83 -3.53 -4.75
CA GLU A 21 -9.02 -3.76 -5.58
C GLU A 21 -8.69 -4.50 -6.89
N LEU A 22 -7.41 -4.63 -7.22
CA LEU A 22 -6.97 -5.33 -8.42
C LEU A 22 -7.23 -6.86 -8.31
N PRO A 23 -7.89 -7.49 -9.29
CA PRO A 23 -8.12 -8.93 -9.32
C PRO A 23 -6.83 -9.75 -9.24
N PRO A 24 -6.83 -10.94 -8.61
CA PRO A 24 -5.61 -11.74 -8.40
C PRO A 24 -4.83 -12.06 -9.69
N ASP A 25 -5.52 -12.36 -10.78
CA ASP A 25 -4.88 -12.66 -12.07
C ASP A 25 -4.13 -11.44 -12.64
N LEU A 26 -4.66 -10.24 -12.40
CA LEU A 26 -4.05 -8.97 -12.82
C LEU A 26 -2.93 -8.52 -11.88
N CYS A 27 -3.01 -8.86 -10.58
CA CYS A 27 -1.91 -8.67 -9.65
C CYS A 27 -0.67 -9.44 -10.11
N ALA A 28 -0.82 -10.72 -10.47
CA ALA A 28 0.29 -11.54 -10.94
C ALA A 28 0.95 -10.96 -12.21
N LEU A 29 0.13 -10.48 -13.15
CA LEU A 29 0.61 -9.83 -14.37
C LEU A 29 1.38 -8.53 -14.07
N LEU A 30 0.84 -7.70 -13.18
CA LEU A 30 1.50 -6.45 -12.78
C LEU A 30 2.82 -6.74 -12.03
N GLU A 31 2.86 -7.75 -11.16
CA GLU A 31 4.08 -8.16 -10.46
C GLU A 31 5.18 -8.63 -11.44
N GLU A 32 4.82 -9.38 -12.49
CA GLU A 32 5.75 -9.76 -13.56
C GLU A 32 6.31 -8.54 -14.30
N HIS A 33 5.45 -7.56 -14.60
CA HIS A 33 5.88 -6.30 -15.23
C HIS A 33 6.83 -5.50 -14.31
N LEU A 34 6.48 -5.36 -13.03
CA LEU A 34 7.31 -4.66 -12.04
C LEU A 34 8.68 -5.32 -11.87
N ALA A 35 8.78 -6.64 -11.99
CA ALA A 35 10.05 -7.37 -11.93
C ALA A 35 11.01 -7.05 -13.10
N SER A 36 10.49 -6.55 -14.22
CA SER A 36 11.26 -6.28 -15.44
C SER A 36 11.32 -4.80 -15.84
N CYS A 37 10.51 -3.93 -15.21
CA CYS A 37 10.38 -2.52 -15.56
C CYS A 37 10.73 -1.58 -14.39
N ASP A 38 11.90 -0.94 -14.50
CA ASP A 38 12.35 0.06 -13.52
C ASP A 38 11.43 1.28 -13.46
N ASN A 39 10.87 1.72 -14.60
CA ASN A 39 10.00 2.90 -14.65
C ASN A 39 8.74 2.70 -13.81
N CYS A 40 8.03 1.58 -14.00
CA CYS A 40 6.82 1.27 -13.24
C CYS A 40 7.13 0.99 -11.76
N THR A 41 8.29 0.40 -11.45
CA THR A 41 8.77 0.27 -10.08
C THR A 41 8.99 1.63 -9.40
N ILE A 42 9.58 2.60 -10.11
CA ILE A 42 9.74 3.97 -9.61
C ILE A 42 8.37 4.63 -9.36
N VAL A 43 7.40 4.45 -10.27
CA VAL A 43 6.04 4.99 -10.11
C VAL A 43 5.37 4.41 -8.88
N LEU A 44 5.39 3.07 -8.72
CA LEU A 44 4.82 2.38 -7.55
C LEU A 44 5.44 2.88 -6.24
N ASN A 45 6.77 2.97 -6.18
CA ASN A 45 7.47 3.43 -4.99
C ASN A 45 7.15 4.90 -4.66
N THR A 46 7.05 5.75 -5.68
CA THR A 46 6.71 7.18 -5.51
C THR A 46 5.28 7.35 -4.99
N MET A 47 4.32 6.58 -5.53
CA MET A 47 2.94 6.60 -5.03
C MET A 47 2.87 6.12 -3.58
N LYS A 48 3.53 5.00 -3.24
CA LYS A 48 3.61 4.51 -1.86
C LYS A 48 4.20 5.54 -0.92
N LYS A 49 5.28 6.22 -1.33
CA LYS A 49 5.89 7.27 -0.51
C LYS A 49 4.97 8.48 -0.33
N THR A 50 4.22 8.85 -1.36
CA THR A 50 3.20 9.91 -1.25
C THR A 50 2.15 9.54 -0.21
N ILE A 51 1.63 8.31 -0.24
CA ILE A 51 0.64 7.83 0.74
C ILE A 51 1.21 7.84 2.17
N GLU A 52 2.44 7.38 2.34
CA GLU A 52 3.13 7.39 3.64
C GLU A 52 3.23 8.82 4.19
N LEU A 53 3.69 9.78 3.38
CA LEU A 53 3.81 11.18 3.79
C LEU A 53 2.46 11.79 4.20
N TYR A 54 1.38 11.50 3.47
CA TYR A 54 0.04 11.96 3.85
C TYR A 54 -0.43 11.37 5.19
N ARG A 55 -0.16 10.09 5.43
CA ARG A 55 -0.52 9.43 6.70
C ARG A 55 0.27 9.95 7.90
N GLU A 56 1.49 10.44 7.67
CA GLU A 56 2.33 11.04 8.71
C GLU A 56 1.93 12.50 9.01
N ASP A 57 1.49 13.24 8.00
CA ASP A 57 1.11 14.66 8.11
C ASP A 57 -0.31 14.85 8.68
N GLU A 58 -1.23 13.92 8.39
CA GLU A 58 -2.49 13.81 9.13
C GLU A 58 -2.17 13.30 10.53
N GLY A 59 -1.87 14.22 11.45
CA GLY A 59 -1.62 13.92 12.86
C GLY A 59 -2.64 12.92 13.36
N ILE A 60 -2.21 11.66 13.47
CA ILE A 60 -3.08 10.54 13.84
C ILE A 60 -3.64 10.90 15.20
N GLU A 61 -4.93 11.24 15.25
CA GLU A 61 -5.61 11.39 16.53
C GLU A 61 -5.46 10.05 17.25
N ASP A 62 -4.73 10.07 18.36
CA ASP A 62 -4.45 8.87 19.13
C ASP A 62 -5.77 8.17 19.44
N LEU A 63 -5.87 6.91 19.02
CA LEU A 63 -7.08 6.12 19.20
C LEU A 63 -7.46 6.15 20.69
N PRO A 64 -8.71 6.48 21.06
CA PRO A 64 -9.09 6.56 22.47
C PRO A 64 -8.70 5.27 23.20
N GLU A 65 -8.09 5.41 24.36
CA GLU A 65 -7.41 4.29 25.01
C GLU A 65 -8.34 3.09 25.30
N GLY A 66 -9.61 3.37 25.60
CA GLY A 66 -10.64 2.34 25.78
C GLY A 66 -10.90 1.51 24.51
N VAL A 67 -10.82 2.12 23.32
CA VAL A 67 -10.93 1.42 22.03
C VAL A 67 -9.70 0.56 21.80
N LYS A 68 -8.49 1.12 22.00
CA LYS A 68 -7.22 0.39 21.85
C LYS A 68 -7.16 -0.84 22.76
N ARG A 69 -7.54 -0.68 24.02
CA ARG A 69 -7.59 -1.76 25.02
C ARG A 69 -8.54 -2.89 24.62
N ARG A 70 -9.75 -2.55 24.18
CA ARG A 70 -10.74 -3.53 23.71
C ARG A 70 -10.26 -4.27 22.48
N LEU A 71 -9.69 -3.56 21.50
CA LEU A 71 -9.15 -4.16 20.29
C LEU A 71 -8.06 -5.18 20.62
N PHE A 72 -7.07 -4.79 21.44
CA PHE A 72 -5.95 -5.65 21.81
C PHE A 72 -6.42 -6.87 22.62
N THR A 73 -7.41 -6.69 23.50
CA THR A 73 -7.99 -7.82 24.25
C THR A 73 -8.68 -8.81 23.31
N THR A 74 -9.51 -8.34 22.38
CA THR A 74 -10.22 -9.20 21.41
C THR A 74 -9.26 -9.98 20.51
N LEU A 75 -8.17 -9.35 20.08
CA LEU A 75 -7.14 -9.98 19.25
C LEU A 75 -6.14 -10.83 20.05
N SER A 76 -6.32 -10.96 21.37
CA SER A 76 -5.37 -11.64 22.27
C SER A 76 -3.95 -11.05 22.25
N LEU A 77 -3.84 -9.74 22.03
CA LEU A 77 -2.59 -8.95 21.96
C LEU A 77 -2.36 -8.11 23.23
N SER A 78 -2.91 -8.51 24.37
CA SER A 78 -2.90 -7.69 25.59
C SER A 78 -1.49 -7.37 26.11
N ASP A 79 -0.50 -8.20 25.79
CA ASP A 79 0.91 -8.01 26.16
C ASP A 79 1.56 -6.76 25.51
N TYR A 80 0.95 -6.23 24.45
CA TYR A 80 1.44 -5.05 23.72
C TYR A 80 0.78 -3.74 24.21
N LEU A 81 -0.11 -3.79 25.20
CA LEU A 81 -0.65 -2.57 25.82
C LEU A 81 0.40 -1.96 26.76
N PRO A 82 0.66 -0.64 26.68
CA PRO A 82 1.48 0.03 27.69
C PRO A 82 0.85 -0.16 29.08
N LYS A 83 1.70 -0.38 30.08
CA LYS A 83 1.29 -0.56 31.49
C LYS A 83 0.67 0.72 32.06
#